data_AF-A0A154VDB6-F1
#
_entry.id   AF-A0A154VDB6-F1
#
_cell.length_a   1.000
_cell.length_b   1.000
_cell.length_c   1.000
_cell.angle_alpha   90.00
_cell.angle_beta   90.00
_cell.angle_gamma   90.00
#
_symmetry.space_group_name_H-M   'P 1'
#
loop_
_entity.id
_entity.type
_entity.pdbx_description
1 polymer ?
#
loop_
_entity_poly.entity_id
_entity_poly.type
_entity_poly.pdbx_seq_one_letter_code
_entity_poly.pdbx_strand_id
1 'polypeptide(L)'
;MPDNIENDFESRFFTGYISKNERDLVTWDGHSEILEITKNRECISGLVVFDTWIMNFDRCGPDPNIHEINLDNYAFVPAGRGKYKILAIDHTHILTEGDLWVDIFDPDFAITDDIYGLPEAFKPYVNHRSAKPFLEKLRNIDAEEISEIVRSIPSEWGNTGALTEKLTECLCNRAKHVVENLPEKIFDDADLFDWKEG
;
A
#
# COMPACT_ATOMS: atom_id res chain seq x y z
N MET A 1 23.00 -30.78 -32.39
CA MET A 1 22.26 -31.22 -31.19
C MET A 1 21.99 -29.97 -30.37
N PRO A 2 20.72 -29.68 -30.08
CA PRO A 2 20.34 -28.60 -29.20
C PRO A 2 20.31 -29.08 -27.73
N ASP A 3 19.99 -28.14 -26.84
CA ASP A 3 19.39 -28.32 -25.51
C ASP A 3 20.30 -28.25 -24.27
N ASN A 4 20.11 -27.12 -23.57
CA ASN A 4 19.71 -27.00 -22.16
C ASN A 4 20.63 -26.12 -21.30
N ILE A 5 20.35 -24.82 -21.34
CA ILE A 5 20.57 -23.90 -20.23
C ILE A 5 19.19 -23.72 -19.56
N GLU A 6 18.82 -24.69 -18.73
CA GLU A 6 17.76 -24.57 -17.73
C GLU A 6 18.35 -25.05 -16.42
N ASN A 7 18.33 -24.17 -15.41
CA ASN A 7 18.38 -24.40 -13.96
C ASN A 7 19.32 -23.41 -13.28
N ASP A 8 18.74 -22.30 -12.80
CA ASP A 8 18.96 -21.88 -11.40
C ASP A 8 17.91 -20.83 -10.95
N PHE A 9 16.63 -21.10 -11.21
CA PHE A 9 15.50 -20.30 -10.71
C PHE A 9 14.70 -21.04 -9.62
N GLU A 10 15.36 -21.93 -8.86
CA GLU A 10 14.70 -22.60 -7.74
C GLU A 10 14.98 -21.94 -6.39
N SER A 11 13.88 -21.72 -5.67
CA SER A 11 13.75 -21.69 -4.21
C SER A 11 13.89 -20.35 -3.48
N ARG A 12 12.84 -19.52 -3.59
CA ARG A 12 12.28 -18.78 -2.43
C ARG A 12 10.76 -18.77 -2.50
N PHE A 13 10.14 -19.93 -2.26
CA PHE A 13 8.70 -20.01 -2.06
C PHE A 13 8.36 -19.54 -0.63
N PHE A 14 7.91 -18.29 -0.49
CA PHE A 14 7.31 -17.82 0.76
C PHE A 14 5.93 -18.47 0.94
N THR A 15 5.72 -19.13 2.09
CA THR A 15 4.48 -19.84 2.39
C THR A 15 3.53 -18.91 3.17
N GLY A 16 2.85 -18.03 2.45
CA GLY A 16 1.68 -17.29 2.94
C GLY A 16 0.44 -17.75 2.17
N TYR A 17 -0.64 -18.09 2.88
CA TYR A 17 -1.87 -18.66 2.27
C TYR A 17 -2.49 -17.70 1.23
N ILE A 18 -2.17 -17.89 -0.05
CA ILE A 18 -2.81 -17.21 -1.19
C ILE A 18 -3.44 -18.28 -2.10
N SER A 19 -4.75 -18.19 -2.32
CA SER A 19 -5.56 -19.26 -2.93
C SER A 19 -5.16 -19.63 -4.38
N LYS A 20 -5.16 -20.94 -4.68
CA LYS A 20 -5.36 -21.68 -5.96
C LYS A 20 -4.72 -21.23 -7.30
N ASN A 21 -4.15 -20.03 -7.41
CA ASN A 21 -3.44 -19.51 -8.59
C ASN A 21 -1.91 -19.55 -8.41
N GLU A 22 -1.42 -20.30 -7.41
CA GLU A 22 -0.03 -20.31 -6.92
C GLU A 22 1.05 -20.66 -7.96
N ARG A 23 0.72 -21.28 -9.10
CA ARG A 23 1.76 -21.78 -10.01
C ARG A 23 2.54 -20.69 -10.74
N ASP A 24 1.96 -19.50 -10.86
CA ASP A 24 2.48 -18.44 -11.72
C ASP A 24 2.53 -17.08 -11.00
N LEU A 25 2.38 -17.04 -9.67
CA LEU A 25 2.58 -15.82 -8.88
C LEU A 25 4.07 -15.52 -8.83
N VAL A 26 4.42 -14.27 -9.13
CA VAL A 26 5.80 -13.79 -9.08
C VAL A 26 5.84 -12.61 -8.12
N THR A 27 6.81 -12.60 -7.19
CA THR A 27 7.10 -11.42 -6.37
C THR A 27 7.97 -10.44 -7.15
N TRP A 28 8.05 -9.19 -6.70
CA TRP A 28 8.85 -8.21 -7.42
C TRP A 28 10.34 -8.34 -7.12
N ASP A 29 11.16 -8.42 -8.15
CA ASP A 29 12.63 -8.38 -8.06
C ASP A 29 13.20 -6.95 -8.16
N GLY A 30 12.34 -5.93 -8.25
CA GLY A 30 12.72 -4.52 -8.38
C GLY A 30 12.95 -4.06 -9.83
N HIS A 31 12.89 -4.96 -10.81
CA HIS A 31 13.05 -4.59 -12.22
C HIS A 31 11.76 -3.97 -12.78
N SER A 32 11.91 -2.90 -13.56
CA SER A 32 10.78 -2.13 -14.11
C SER A 32 9.98 -2.88 -15.19
N GLU A 33 10.56 -3.93 -15.76
CA GLU A 33 9.99 -4.69 -16.89
C GLU A 33 8.61 -5.29 -16.54
N ILE A 34 8.45 -5.83 -15.32
CA ILE A 34 7.17 -6.40 -14.88
C ILE A 34 6.10 -5.31 -14.71
N LEU A 35 6.49 -4.09 -14.31
CA LEU A 35 5.59 -2.94 -14.20
C LEU A 35 5.11 -2.47 -15.58
N GLU A 36 5.95 -2.56 -16.62
CA GLU A 36 5.56 -2.22 -17.99
C GLU A 36 4.52 -3.18 -18.59
N ILE A 37 4.56 -4.46 -18.17
CA ILE A 37 3.59 -5.48 -18.60
C ILE A 37 2.43 -5.67 -17.60
N THR A 38 2.32 -4.80 -16.60
CA THR A 38 1.21 -4.78 -15.64
C THR A 38 -0.02 -4.10 -16.24
N LYS A 39 -1.16 -4.79 -16.21
CA LYS A 39 -2.43 -4.33 -16.81
C LYS A 39 -3.15 -3.26 -16.00
N ASN A 40 -3.09 -3.35 -14.67
CA ASN A 40 -3.72 -2.43 -13.74
C ASN A 40 -2.71 -1.41 -13.20
N ARG A 41 -1.85 -0.89 -14.09
CA ARG A 41 -0.76 0.00 -13.71
C ARG A 41 -1.24 1.31 -13.10
N GLU A 42 -2.44 1.75 -13.48
CA GLU A 42 -3.16 2.86 -12.85
C GLU A 42 -3.43 2.65 -11.36
N CYS A 43 -3.43 1.39 -10.87
CA CYS A 43 -3.55 1.10 -9.45
C CYS A 43 -2.29 1.42 -8.66
N ILE A 44 -1.13 1.64 -9.29
CA ILE A 44 0.12 1.97 -8.57
C ILE A 44 -0.04 3.27 -7.76
N SER A 45 -0.67 4.29 -8.35
CA SER A 45 -1.01 5.51 -7.61
C SER A 45 -1.91 5.23 -6.40
N GLY A 46 -2.87 4.30 -6.57
CA GLY A 46 -3.76 3.87 -5.49
C GLY A 46 -3.05 3.09 -4.38
N LEU A 47 -2.02 2.31 -4.72
CA LEU A 47 -1.19 1.62 -3.73
C LEU A 47 -0.45 2.63 -2.85
N VAL A 48 0.17 3.65 -3.44
CA VAL A 48 0.85 4.73 -2.68
C VAL A 48 -0.12 5.44 -1.75
N VAL A 49 -1.31 5.79 -2.23
CA VAL A 49 -2.37 6.41 -1.40
C VAL A 49 -2.76 5.49 -0.25
N PHE A 50 -2.95 4.20 -0.52
CA PHE A 50 -3.36 3.21 0.47
C PHE A 50 -2.28 2.94 1.52
N ASP A 51 -1.05 2.67 1.10
CA ASP A 51 0.09 2.42 1.99
C ASP A 51 0.41 3.64 2.84
N THR A 52 0.28 4.86 2.28
CA THR A 52 0.42 6.10 3.06
C THR A 52 -0.70 6.24 4.09
N TRP A 53 -1.95 5.95 3.73
CA TRP A 53 -3.06 6.00 4.68
C TRP A 53 -2.89 5.01 5.83
N ILE A 54 -2.43 3.79 5.58
CA ILE A 54 -2.28 2.78 6.64
C ILE A 54 -0.88 2.75 7.26
N MET A 55 0.06 3.61 6.86
CA MET A 55 1.45 3.61 7.35
C MET A 55 2.13 2.25 7.18
N ASN A 56 2.24 1.76 5.95
CA ASN A 56 2.86 0.47 5.69
C ASN A 56 4.39 0.58 5.69
N PHE A 57 5.01 0.31 6.84
CA PHE A 57 6.46 0.44 7.06
C PHE A 57 7.28 -0.58 6.26
N ASP A 58 6.76 -1.80 6.15
CA ASP A 58 7.51 -2.93 5.60
C ASP A 58 7.61 -2.87 4.08
N ARG A 59 6.56 -2.39 3.39
CA ARG A 59 6.59 -2.32 1.92
C ARG A 59 7.59 -1.29 1.40
N CYS A 60 7.49 -0.05 1.89
CA CYS A 60 8.43 1.03 1.61
C CYS A 60 8.17 2.15 2.64
N GLY A 61 8.90 2.12 3.75
CA GLY A 61 8.82 3.14 4.79
C GLY A 61 9.34 4.51 4.34
N PRO A 62 9.11 5.57 5.14
CA PRO A 62 9.39 6.95 4.76
C PRO A 62 10.89 7.31 4.83
N ASP A 63 11.66 6.60 5.67
CA ASP A 63 13.11 6.72 5.73
C ASP A 63 13.77 5.46 5.15
N PRO A 64 14.41 5.54 3.97
CA PRO A 64 15.09 4.41 3.33
C PRO A 64 16.38 3.98 4.06
N ASN A 65 16.88 4.77 5.01
CA ASN A 65 18.01 4.38 5.86
C ASN A 65 17.58 3.48 7.03
N ILE A 66 16.29 3.50 7.37
CA ILE A 66 15.71 2.74 8.47
C ILE A 66 14.93 1.54 7.94
N HIS A 67 14.20 1.72 6.83
CA HIS A 67 13.31 0.71 6.26
C HIS A 67 13.86 0.24 4.90
N GLU A 68 14.22 -1.04 4.84
CA GLU A 68 14.48 -1.70 3.55
C GLU A 68 13.16 -1.86 2.78
N ILE A 69 13.20 -1.67 1.47
CA ILE A 69 12.01 -1.82 0.63
C ILE A 69 11.71 -3.31 0.49
N ASN A 70 10.61 -3.79 1.08
CA ASN A 70 10.17 -5.18 0.90
C ASN A 70 9.41 -5.35 -0.42
N LEU A 71 10.17 -5.58 -1.48
CA LEU A 71 9.65 -5.80 -2.83
C LEU A 71 8.82 -7.09 -2.93
N ASP A 72 9.04 -8.06 -2.04
CA ASP A 72 8.30 -9.33 -2.02
C ASP A 72 6.82 -9.13 -1.63
N ASN A 73 6.49 -8.04 -0.96
CA ASN A 73 5.11 -7.71 -0.61
C ASN A 73 4.29 -7.22 -1.81
N TYR A 74 4.90 -7.03 -2.99
CA TYR A 74 4.19 -6.79 -4.24
C TYR A 74 4.06 -8.08 -5.04
N ALA A 75 2.84 -8.63 -5.08
CA ALA A 75 2.55 -9.84 -5.84
C ALA A 75 2.07 -9.50 -7.26
N PHE A 76 2.62 -10.20 -8.25
CA PHE A 76 2.18 -10.15 -9.64
C PHE A 76 1.46 -11.44 -10.00
N VAL A 77 0.19 -11.32 -10.36
CA VAL A 77 -0.64 -12.46 -10.78
C VAL A 77 -0.90 -12.41 -12.28
N PRO A 78 -0.80 -13.53 -13.01
CA PRO A 78 -1.06 -13.52 -14.45
C PRO A 78 -2.46 -13.04 -14.77
N ALA A 79 -2.55 -12.19 -15.77
CA ALA A 79 -3.77 -11.61 -16.30
C ALA A 79 -3.97 -11.96 -17.79
N GLY A 80 -3.35 -13.05 -18.23
CA GLY A 80 -3.40 -13.58 -19.59
C GLY A 80 -2.58 -12.79 -20.62
N ARG A 81 -2.16 -13.47 -21.70
CA ARG A 81 -1.33 -12.91 -22.79
C ARG A 81 0.01 -12.32 -22.32
N GLY A 82 0.68 -12.97 -21.37
CA GLY A 82 1.98 -12.52 -20.84
C GLY A 82 1.90 -11.17 -20.11
N LYS A 83 0.74 -10.85 -19.52
CA LYS A 83 0.51 -9.65 -18.73
C LYS A 83 0.20 -10.03 -17.29
N TYR A 84 0.49 -9.13 -16.37
CA TYR A 84 0.26 -9.33 -14.94
C TYR A 84 -0.72 -8.31 -14.38
N LYS A 85 -1.25 -8.58 -13.18
CA LYS A 85 -1.83 -7.59 -12.30
C LYS A 85 -0.99 -7.50 -11.04
N ILE A 86 -0.75 -6.27 -10.58
CA ILE A 86 -0.11 -6.03 -9.29
C ILE A 86 -1.15 -6.09 -8.17
N LEU A 87 -0.78 -6.71 -7.06
CA LEU A 87 -1.54 -6.82 -5.82
C LEU A 87 -0.64 -6.43 -4.64
N ALA A 88 -1.18 -5.65 -3.69
CA ALA A 88 -0.58 -5.49 -2.38
C ALA A 88 -0.91 -6.71 -1.53
N ILE A 89 0.11 -7.42 -1.08
CA ILE A 89 0.00 -8.49 -0.10
C ILE A 89 0.80 -8.10 1.14
N ASP A 90 0.53 -8.83 2.23
CA ASP A 90 1.15 -8.65 3.53
C ASP A 90 0.98 -7.23 4.12
N HIS A 91 0.14 -7.14 5.15
CA HIS A 91 -0.16 -5.89 5.87
C HIS A 91 0.13 -6.08 7.36
N THR A 92 1.10 -6.93 7.70
CA THR A 92 1.46 -7.23 9.10
C THR A 92 2.12 -6.07 9.83
N HIS A 93 2.78 -5.18 9.09
CA HIS A 93 3.53 -4.02 9.61
C HIS A 93 2.90 -2.68 9.20
N ILE A 94 1.58 -2.58 9.36
CA ILE A 94 0.83 -1.35 9.14
C ILE A 94 0.55 -0.64 10.47
N LEU A 95 0.20 0.64 10.40
CA LEU A 95 -0.24 1.53 11.48
C LEU A 95 0.84 1.91 12.49
N THR A 96 1.67 0.97 12.92
CA THR A 96 2.82 1.25 13.79
C THR A 96 3.83 0.09 13.76
N GLU A 97 5.09 0.38 14.04
CA GLU A 97 6.12 -0.61 14.38
C GLU A 97 6.17 -0.92 15.90
N GLY A 98 5.42 -0.14 16.69
CA GLY A 98 5.32 -0.23 18.14
C GLY A 98 4.05 -0.94 18.63
N ASP A 99 3.52 -0.45 19.76
CA ASP A 99 2.26 -0.96 20.32
C ASP A 99 1.11 -0.07 19.86
N LEU A 100 0.28 -0.60 18.97
CA LEU A 100 -0.87 0.10 18.40
C LEU A 100 -1.74 0.75 19.47
N TRP A 101 -1.97 0.09 20.61
CA TRP A 101 -2.85 0.61 21.66
C TRP A 101 -2.24 1.76 22.46
N VAL A 102 -0.93 1.93 22.38
CA VAL A 102 -0.21 3.09 22.92
C VAL A 102 -0.12 4.19 21.87
N ASP A 103 0.28 3.85 20.66
CA ASP A 103 0.66 4.81 19.61
C ASP A 103 -0.55 5.58 19.06
N ILE A 104 -1.76 5.02 19.10
CA ILE A 104 -2.98 5.74 18.68
C ILE A 104 -3.32 6.94 19.57
N PHE A 105 -2.66 7.10 20.72
CA PHE A 105 -2.79 8.27 21.58
C PHE A 105 -1.74 9.35 21.30
N ASP A 106 -0.76 9.08 20.45
CA ASP A 106 0.16 10.09 19.96
C ASP A 106 -0.64 11.14 19.15
N PRO A 107 -0.55 12.44 19.49
CA PRO A 107 -1.17 13.51 18.71
C PRO A 107 -0.80 13.50 17.22
N ASP A 108 0.38 13.02 16.88
CA ASP A 108 0.94 13.05 15.52
C ASP A 108 0.57 11.81 14.68
N PHE A 109 0.03 10.75 15.30
CA PHE A 109 -0.32 9.48 14.64
C PHE A 109 -1.17 9.68 13.37
N ALA A 110 -2.17 10.57 13.45
CA ALA A 110 -3.11 10.82 12.36
C ALA A 110 -2.65 11.90 11.38
N ILE A 111 -1.61 12.67 11.70
CA ILE A 111 -1.25 13.90 10.96
C ILE A 111 0.21 13.94 10.48
N THR A 112 0.97 12.86 10.61
CA THR A 112 2.31 12.80 10.01
C THR A 112 2.25 13.00 8.49
N ASP A 113 3.26 13.72 8.01
CA ASP A 113 3.47 14.10 6.61
C ASP A 113 4.25 13.08 5.78
N ASP A 114 4.64 11.98 6.40
CA ASP A 114 5.41 10.89 5.80
C ASP A 114 4.68 10.20 4.64
N ILE A 115 5.45 9.76 3.64
CA ILE A 115 4.96 9.04 2.46
C ILE A 115 5.40 7.59 2.55
N TYR A 116 4.47 6.67 2.32
CA TYR A 116 4.71 5.23 2.37
C TYR A 116 4.36 4.59 1.03
N GLY A 117 5.01 3.48 0.71
CA GLY A 117 4.69 2.68 -0.49
C GLY A 117 5.17 3.29 -1.81
N LEU A 118 6.12 4.23 -1.80
CA LEU A 118 6.65 4.94 -2.98
C LEU A 118 8.12 4.58 -3.28
N PRO A 119 8.42 3.35 -3.74
CA PRO A 119 9.76 3.02 -4.23
C PRO A 119 10.08 3.79 -5.51
N GLU A 120 11.37 3.99 -5.82
CA GLU A 120 11.81 4.79 -6.98
C GLU A 120 11.17 4.33 -8.30
N ALA A 121 11.06 3.02 -8.50
CA ALA A 121 10.48 2.44 -9.71
C ALA A 121 8.97 2.67 -9.87
N PHE A 122 8.26 3.14 -8.83
CA PHE A 122 6.84 3.53 -8.93
C PHE A 122 6.65 4.95 -9.44
N LYS A 123 7.61 5.86 -9.22
CA LYS A 123 7.47 7.28 -9.55
C LYS A 123 6.99 7.54 -10.99
N PRO A 124 7.47 6.83 -12.03
CA PRO A 124 6.97 7.04 -13.41
C PRO A 124 5.49 6.69 -13.65
N TYR A 125 4.86 5.99 -12.71
CA TYR A 125 3.48 5.51 -12.80
C TYR A 125 2.54 6.21 -11.81
N VAL A 126 3.08 7.05 -10.93
CA VAL A 126 2.31 7.84 -9.97
C VAL A 126 1.94 9.15 -10.63
N ASN A 127 0.63 9.40 -10.76
CA ASN A 127 0.11 10.62 -11.37
C ASN A 127 -1.28 10.95 -10.82
N HIS A 128 -1.66 12.22 -10.92
CA HIS A 128 -2.91 12.73 -10.37
C HIS A 128 -4.15 12.00 -10.93
N ARG A 129 -4.20 11.78 -12.25
CA ARG A 129 -5.33 11.12 -12.92
C ARG A 129 -5.59 9.72 -12.36
N SER A 130 -4.53 8.95 -12.12
CA SER A 130 -4.61 7.60 -11.57
C SER A 130 -4.92 7.60 -10.07
N ALA A 131 -4.46 8.60 -9.31
CA ALA A 131 -4.71 8.70 -7.87
C ALA A 131 -6.10 9.21 -7.50
N LYS A 132 -6.68 10.12 -8.29
CA LYS A 132 -7.98 10.77 -8.03
C LYS A 132 -9.08 9.82 -7.53
N PRO A 133 -9.39 8.68 -8.20
CA PRO A 133 -10.44 7.78 -7.73
C PRO A 133 -10.15 7.14 -6.36
N PHE A 134 -8.89 6.99 -5.96
CA PHE A 134 -8.50 6.45 -4.66
C PHE A 134 -8.58 7.51 -3.57
N LEU A 135 -8.12 8.73 -3.87
CA LEU A 135 -8.28 9.89 -3.00
C LEU A 135 -9.76 10.22 -2.75
N GLU A 136 -10.62 10.10 -3.78
CA GLU A 136 -12.06 10.27 -3.65
C GLU A 136 -12.70 9.18 -2.77
N LYS A 137 -12.26 7.92 -2.89
CA LYS A 137 -12.71 6.85 -1.99
C LYS A 137 -12.29 7.14 -0.55
N LEU A 138 -11.04 7.55 -0.34
CA LEU A 138 -10.51 7.87 0.98
C LEU A 138 -11.21 9.09 1.60
N ARG A 139 -11.53 10.11 0.79
CA ARG A 139 -12.30 11.29 1.20
C ARG A 139 -13.70 10.94 1.70
N ASN A 140 -14.32 9.91 1.09
CA ASN A 140 -15.67 9.48 1.38
C ASN A 140 -15.71 8.23 2.28
N ILE A 141 -14.66 7.99 3.06
CA ILE A 141 -14.62 6.84 3.96
C ILE A 141 -15.74 6.94 5.01
N ASP A 142 -16.47 5.85 5.21
CA ASP A 142 -17.54 5.80 6.20
C ASP A 142 -16.95 5.46 7.56
N ALA A 143 -17.12 6.38 8.52
CA ALA A 143 -16.66 6.17 9.88
C ALA A 143 -17.32 4.96 10.54
N GLU A 144 -18.58 4.64 10.19
CA GLU A 144 -19.25 3.45 10.72
C GLU A 144 -18.65 2.17 10.13
N GLU A 145 -18.37 2.13 8.82
CA GLU A 145 -17.69 0.99 8.19
C GLU A 145 -16.31 0.74 8.83
N ILE A 146 -15.52 1.80 9.08
CA ILE A 146 -14.23 1.68 9.79
C ILE A 146 -14.44 1.20 11.22
N SER A 147 -15.46 1.72 11.92
CA SER A 147 -15.75 1.28 13.28
C SER A 147 -16.16 -0.19 13.33
N GLU A 148 -16.97 -0.67 12.38
CA GLU A 148 -17.33 -2.09 12.27
C GLU A 148 -16.10 -2.97 12.03
N ILE A 149 -15.18 -2.56 11.16
CA ILE A 149 -13.91 -3.26 10.93
C ILE A 149 -13.10 -3.31 12.22
N VAL A 150 -12.92 -2.18 12.91
CA VAL A 150 -12.13 -2.15 14.16
C VAL A 150 -12.79 -2.96 15.27
N ARG A 151 -14.13 -2.93 15.38
CA ARG A 151 -14.88 -3.76 16.35
C ARG A 151 -14.76 -5.26 16.08
N SER A 152 -14.42 -5.66 14.84
CA SER A 152 -14.19 -7.06 14.51
C SER A 152 -12.88 -7.63 15.08
N ILE A 153 -11.96 -6.76 15.54
CA ILE A 153 -10.73 -7.18 16.22
C ILE A 153 -11.12 -7.86 17.55
N PRO A 154 -10.68 -9.11 17.79
CA PRO A 154 -11.03 -9.85 19.01
C PRO A 154 -10.67 -9.08 20.28
N SER A 155 -11.58 -9.09 21.27
CA SER A 155 -11.35 -8.40 22.54
C SER A 155 -10.20 -9.04 23.35
N GLU A 156 -9.93 -10.31 23.11
CA GLU A 156 -8.78 -11.05 23.65
C GLU A 156 -7.44 -10.48 23.19
N TRP A 157 -7.42 -9.65 22.14
CA TRP A 157 -6.24 -8.93 21.65
C TRP A 157 -6.11 -7.53 22.27
N GLY A 158 -6.87 -7.26 23.33
CA GLY A 158 -6.83 -5.99 24.06
C GLY A 158 -7.73 -4.91 23.48
N ASN A 159 -8.48 -5.18 22.41
CA ASN A 159 -9.40 -4.22 21.82
C ASN A 159 -10.60 -3.96 22.74
N THR A 160 -10.69 -2.74 23.27
CA THR A 160 -11.81 -2.27 24.08
C THR A 160 -12.66 -1.29 23.28
N GLY A 161 -13.90 -1.01 23.73
CA GLY A 161 -14.75 -0.01 23.05
C GLY A 161 -14.09 1.37 22.92
N ALA A 162 -13.35 1.81 23.95
CA ALA A 162 -12.62 3.08 23.90
C ALA A 162 -11.45 3.05 22.90
N LEU A 163 -10.73 1.93 22.79
CA LEU A 163 -9.65 1.78 21.81
C LEU A 163 -10.20 1.67 20.39
N THR A 164 -11.36 1.03 20.22
CA THR A 164 -12.08 1.00 18.95
C THR A 164 -12.43 2.42 18.51
N GLU A 165 -13.09 3.19 19.37
CA GLU A 165 -13.45 4.59 19.07
C GLU A 165 -12.22 5.41 18.73
N LYS A 166 -11.13 5.24 19.49
CA LYS A 166 -9.88 5.98 19.27
C LYS A 166 -9.21 5.62 17.95
N LEU A 167 -9.08 4.33 17.64
CA LEU A 167 -8.47 3.89 16.37
C LEU A 167 -9.33 4.30 15.18
N THR A 168 -10.67 4.20 15.26
CA THR A 168 -11.57 4.73 14.23
C THR A 168 -11.35 6.22 14.00
N GLU A 169 -11.30 7.03 15.07
CA GLU A 169 -11.00 8.46 14.98
C GLU A 169 -9.66 8.71 14.27
N CYS A 170 -8.60 8.01 14.68
CA CYS A 170 -7.27 8.14 14.08
C CYS A 170 -7.27 7.79 12.58
N LEU A 171 -7.88 6.68 12.17
CA LEU A 171 -7.95 6.26 10.77
C LEU A 171 -8.74 7.26 9.91
N CYS A 172 -9.84 7.80 10.42
CA CYS A 172 -10.64 8.81 9.73
C CYS A 172 -9.92 10.16 9.63
N ASN A 173 -9.25 10.59 10.70
CA ASN A 173 -8.46 11.83 10.67
C ASN A 173 -7.27 11.71 9.72
N ARG A 174 -6.62 10.54 9.72
CA ARG A 174 -5.54 10.24 8.80
C ARG A 174 -6.00 10.21 7.34
N ALA A 175 -7.18 9.65 7.06
CA ALA A 175 -7.78 9.70 5.73
C ALA A 175 -7.91 11.15 5.22
N LYS A 176 -8.42 12.06 6.07
CA LYS A 176 -8.51 13.49 5.73
C LYS A 176 -7.14 14.10 5.48
N HIS A 177 -6.18 13.85 6.38
CA HIS A 177 -4.81 14.38 6.26
C HIS A 177 -4.14 13.95 4.95
N VAL A 178 -4.25 12.67 4.58
CA VAL A 178 -3.70 12.14 3.33
C VAL A 178 -4.38 12.77 2.12
N VAL A 179 -5.71 12.91 2.13
CA VAL A 179 -6.45 13.52 1.02
C VAL A 179 -6.06 14.99 0.80
N GLU A 180 -5.78 15.72 1.88
CA GLU A 180 -5.42 17.13 1.85
C GLU A 180 -3.96 17.36 1.43
N ASN A 181 -3.03 16.52 1.92
CA ASN A 181 -1.60 16.82 1.88
C ASN A 181 -0.79 15.92 0.95
N LEU A 182 -1.24 14.69 0.67
CA LEU A 182 -0.46 13.77 -0.17
C LEU A 182 -0.30 14.27 -1.61
N PRO A 183 -1.33 14.80 -2.30
CA PRO A 183 -1.21 15.21 -3.70
C PRO A 183 -0.06 16.18 -3.97
N GLU A 184 0.12 17.19 -3.11
CA GLU A 184 1.17 18.20 -3.27
C GLU A 184 2.59 17.64 -3.08
N LYS A 185 2.73 16.43 -2.54
CA LYS A 185 4.02 15.79 -2.27
C LYS A 185 4.44 14.74 -3.27
N ILE A 186 3.48 14.06 -3.91
CA ILE A 186 3.77 12.93 -4.81
C ILE A 186 3.55 13.24 -6.29
N PHE A 187 2.97 14.40 -6.62
CA PHE A 187 2.78 14.83 -8.00
C PHE A 187 3.68 16.02 -8.34
N ASP A 188 4.25 16.00 -9.53
CA ASP A 188 5.00 17.13 -10.07
C ASP A 188 4.06 18.30 -10.42
N ASP A 189 4.60 19.52 -10.55
CA ASP A 189 3.85 20.76 -10.80
C ASP A 189 2.89 20.68 -12.00
N ALA A 190 3.26 19.92 -13.04
CA ALA A 190 2.43 19.73 -14.23
C ALA A 190 1.13 18.95 -13.94
N ASP A 191 1.15 18.05 -12.96
CA ASP A 191 -0.01 17.25 -12.54
C ASP A 191 -0.88 17.98 -11.50
N LEU A 192 -0.31 18.92 -10.74
CA LEU A 192 -1.03 19.70 -9.73
C LEU A 192 -1.99 20.74 -10.31
N PHE A 193 -1.74 21.22 -11.53
CA PHE A 193 -2.65 22.15 -12.22
C PHE A 193 -4.03 21.53 -12.46
N ASP A 194 -4.07 20.24 -12.83
CA ASP A 194 -5.31 19.47 -13.03
C ASP A 194 -6.07 19.16 -11.72
N TRP A 195 -5.40 19.24 -10.56
CA TRP A 195 -6.01 19.01 -9.23
C TRP A 195 -6.76 20.23 -8.71
N LYS A 196 -6.17 21.44 -8.85
CA LYS A 196 -6.75 22.67 -8.28
C LYS A 196 -7.94 23.21 -9.09
N GLU A 197 -8.12 22.76 -10.33
CA GLU A 197 -9.23 23.19 -11.21
C GLU A 197 -10.40 22.19 -11.33
N GLY A 198 -10.33 21.00 -10.69
CA GLY A 198 -11.33 19.92 -10.85
C GLY A 198 -11.85 19.31 -9.55
#